data_AF-A0A7S4RSF1-F1
#
_entry.id   AF-A0A7S4RSF1-F1
#
_cell.length_a   1.000
_cell.length_b   1.000
_cell.length_c   1.000
_cell.angle_alpha   90.00
_cell.angle_beta   90.00
_cell.angle_gamma   90.00
#
_symmetry.space_group_name_H-M   'P 1'
#
loop_
_entity.id
_entity.type
_entity.pdbx_description
1 polymer ?
#
loop_
_entity_poly.entity_id
_entity_poly.type
_entity_poly.pdbx_seq_one_letter_code
_entity_poly.pdbx_strand_id
1 'polypeptide(L)'
;VPGVHASRALDAGRSSHERGGPTLRLGRGGSWTAPRGLYHYRSHPRVRAHSYLVLHDSCSVGKAFPGIFDRMTDVKPFQVRTAPKPSHNICVFGSGVVERYKTNFDVNASKVDGNVIEHSKAHSPPVNGMFVVDHFADEVMWLPNRVQQDAVDIYSSGNMRTKFYLPAFDVTKFVLIMKMGEFGEGGKVQQAVPFRR
;
A
#
# COMPACT_ATOMS: atom_id res chain seq x y z
N VAL A 1 25.11 17.98 15.82
CA VAL A 1 24.62 17.27 17.02
C VAL A 1 23.22 16.75 16.70
N PRO A 2 22.92 15.46 16.92
CA PRO A 2 22.46 14.53 15.89
C PRO A 2 21.05 14.83 15.36
N GLY A 3 20.90 14.70 14.04
CA GLY A 3 19.64 14.89 13.33
C GLY A 3 18.65 13.78 13.65
N VAL A 4 17.47 14.17 14.14
CA VAL A 4 16.34 13.28 14.39
C VAL A 4 15.79 12.82 13.04
N HIS A 5 16.12 11.59 12.64
CA HIS A 5 15.48 10.93 11.51
C HIS A 5 14.08 10.48 11.94
N ALA A 6 13.06 11.27 11.59
CA ALA A 6 11.67 10.90 11.79
C ALA A 6 11.17 10.12 10.57
N SER A 7 11.18 8.78 10.65
CA SER A 7 10.47 7.92 9.72
C SER A 7 9.07 7.66 10.29
N ARG A 8 8.00 7.96 9.53
CA ARG A 8 6.60 7.81 9.96
C ARG A 8 5.86 6.85 9.03
N ALA A 9 5.26 5.82 9.59
CA ALA A 9 4.28 4.99 8.91
C ALA A 9 2.92 5.70 8.92
N LEU A 10 2.27 5.83 7.76
CA LEU A 10 0.89 6.31 7.68
C LEU A 10 -0.03 5.10 7.86
N ASP A 11 -0.68 5.02 9.01
CA ASP A 11 -1.77 4.09 9.26
C ASP A 11 -3.09 4.69 8.77
N ALA A 12 -3.80 3.98 7.90
CA ALA A 12 -5.08 4.39 7.36
C ALA A 12 -6.21 3.71 8.14
N GLY A 13 -6.53 4.22 9.33
CA GLY A 13 -7.55 3.61 10.20
C GLY A 13 -8.21 4.52 11.24
N ARG A 14 -9.44 4.98 10.90
CA ARG A 14 -10.56 5.48 11.75
C ARG A 14 -10.34 6.71 12.64
N SER A 15 -11.08 7.79 12.35
CA SER A 15 -11.41 8.84 13.34
C SER A 15 -12.90 8.79 13.70
N SER A 16 -13.19 8.92 14.99
CA SER A 16 -14.46 9.35 15.54
C SER A 16 -14.38 10.83 15.93
N HIS A 17 -15.52 11.51 15.78
CA HIS A 17 -15.88 12.87 16.22
C HIS A 17 -15.46 14.09 15.37
N GLU A 18 -16.44 14.51 14.55
CA GLU A 18 -17.02 15.85 14.40
C GLU A 18 -16.15 17.09 14.69
N ARG A 19 -15.76 17.76 13.61
CA ARG A 19 -16.09 19.18 13.33
C ARG A 19 -15.85 19.46 11.85
N GLY A 20 -16.83 20.09 11.20
CA GLY A 20 -16.96 20.23 9.75
C GLY A 20 -15.76 20.90 9.08
N GLY A 21 -14.91 20.07 8.45
CA GLY A 21 -13.96 20.44 7.42
C GLY A 21 -14.39 19.86 6.07
N PRO A 22 -13.66 20.16 4.98
CA PRO A 22 -14.04 19.78 3.62
C PRO A 22 -14.33 18.27 3.52
N THR A 23 -15.55 17.95 3.09
CA THR A 23 -16.03 16.59 2.89
C THR A 23 -15.26 15.92 1.77
N LEU A 24 -14.21 15.16 2.11
CA LEU A 24 -13.54 14.25 1.19
C LEU A 24 -14.52 13.13 0.85
N ARG A 25 -15.22 13.26 -0.29
CA ARG A 25 -16.00 12.14 -0.85
C ARG A 25 -15.02 11.04 -1.26
N LEU A 26 -14.89 10.02 -0.41
CA LEU A 26 -14.23 8.77 -0.76
C LEU A 26 -15.05 8.08 -1.86
N GLY A 27 -14.68 8.33 -3.11
CA GLY A 27 -15.21 7.60 -4.25
C GLY A 27 -14.94 6.10 -4.09
N ARG A 28 -15.79 5.27 -4.71
CA ARG A 28 -15.69 3.80 -4.76
C ARG A 28 -14.49 3.31 -5.61
N GLY A 29 -13.30 3.85 -5.37
CA GLY A 29 -12.07 3.61 -6.13
C GLY A 29 -11.06 2.79 -5.33
N GLY A 30 -10.31 1.94 -6.03
CA GLY A 30 -9.38 0.97 -5.43
C GLY A 30 -8.20 1.56 -4.64
N SER A 31 -7.32 0.66 -4.22
CA SER A 31 -6.08 0.77 -3.41
C SER A 31 -5.23 2.06 -3.51
N TRP A 32 -5.42 2.94 -4.50
CA TRP A 32 -4.50 4.04 -4.82
C TRP A 32 -4.76 5.35 -4.06
N THR A 33 -5.62 5.32 -3.04
CA THR A 33 -5.92 6.51 -2.21
C THR A 33 -4.72 6.99 -1.39
N ALA A 34 -3.83 6.08 -0.98
CA ALA A 34 -2.66 6.45 -0.17
C ALA A 34 -1.61 7.23 -0.97
N PRO A 35 -1.12 6.78 -2.15
CA PRO A 35 -0.24 7.58 -3.00
C PRO A 35 -0.87 8.91 -3.42
N ARG A 36 -2.18 8.90 -3.73
CA ARG A 36 -2.93 10.12 -4.00
C ARG A 36 -2.87 11.12 -2.84
N GLY A 37 -3.27 10.68 -1.65
CA GLY A 37 -3.25 11.52 -0.45
C GLY A 37 -1.84 12.01 -0.12
N LEU A 38 -0.84 11.13 -0.30
CA LEU A 38 0.55 11.48 -0.07
C LEU A 38 0.99 12.67 -0.91
N TYR A 39 0.71 12.71 -2.21
CA TYR A 39 1.07 13.88 -3.03
C TYR A 39 0.33 15.15 -2.61
N HIS A 40 -0.98 15.09 -2.35
CA HIS A 40 -1.75 16.27 -1.95
C HIS A 40 -1.30 16.86 -0.62
N TYR A 41 -0.85 16.03 0.33
CA TYR A 41 -0.44 16.46 1.66
C TYR A 41 1.08 16.46 1.90
N ARG A 42 1.91 16.21 0.88
CA ARG A 42 3.37 16.06 1.01
C ARG A 42 4.09 17.25 1.66
N SER A 43 3.54 18.46 1.53
CA SER A 43 4.10 19.68 2.13
C SER A 43 3.69 19.86 3.60
N HIS A 44 2.68 19.13 4.08
CA HIS A 44 2.19 19.25 5.45
C HIS A 44 3.24 18.73 6.45
N PRO A 45 3.57 19.46 7.53
CA PRO A 45 4.66 19.07 8.45
C PRO A 45 4.52 17.68 9.08
N ARG A 46 3.29 17.17 9.20
CA ARG A 46 3.04 15.81 9.73
C ARG A 46 3.23 14.69 8.73
N VAL A 47 3.20 15.00 7.43
CA VAL A 47 3.30 14.03 6.32
C VAL A 47 4.67 14.11 5.67
N ARG A 48 5.24 15.31 5.55
CA ARG A 48 6.55 15.54 4.93
C ARG A 48 7.64 14.66 5.54
N ALA A 49 8.23 13.80 4.74
CA ALA A 49 9.35 12.92 5.10
C ALA A 49 10.38 12.85 3.96
N HIS A 50 11.58 12.37 4.28
CA HIS A 50 12.63 12.09 3.29
C HIS A 50 12.27 10.91 2.38
N SER A 51 11.56 9.94 2.94
CA SER A 51 11.17 8.68 2.31
C SER A 51 9.84 8.20 2.85
N TYR A 52 9.16 7.35 2.10
CA TYR A 52 7.86 6.82 2.44
C TYR A 52 7.86 5.30 2.28
N LEU A 53 7.27 4.59 3.24
CA LEU A 53 6.84 3.20 3.08
C LEU A 53 5.35 3.23 2.77
N VAL A 54 4.97 2.59 1.67
CA VAL A 54 3.57 2.30 1.35
C VAL A 54 3.35 0.82 1.58
N LEU A 55 2.30 0.50 2.34
CA LEU A 55 1.87 -0.85 2.65
C LEU A 55 0.34 -0.90 2.61
N HIS A 56 -0.21 -1.63 1.65
CA HIS A 56 -1.65 -1.85 1.54
C HIS A 56 -2.09 -3.19 2.13
N ASP A 57 -3.38 -3.45 2.10
CA ASP A 57 -4.03 -4.70 2.51
C ASP A 57 -3.79 -5.11 3.97
N SER A 58 -4.47 -6.19 4.35
CA SER A 58 -4.31 -6.84 5.63
C SER A 58 -2.88 -7.40 5.76
N CYS A 59 -2.18 -6.99 6.81
CA CYS A 59 -0.82 -7.45 7.08
C CYS A 59 -0.54 -7.59 8.58
N SER A 60 0.49 -8.36 8.90
CA SER A 60 1.10 -8.42 10.23
C SER A 60 2.58 -8.13 10.10
N VAL A 61 3.13 -7.37 11.03
CA VAL A 61 4.56 -7.07 11.09
C VAL A 61 5.25 -8.01 12.07
N GLY A 62 6.44 -8.49 11.73
CA GLY A 62 7.27 -9.26 12.63
C GLY A 62 8.06 -8.37 13.60
N LYS A 63 8.81 -9.00 14.50
CA LYS A 63 9.53 -8.29 15.58
C LYS A 63 10.71 -7.45 15.06
N ALA A 64 11.27 -7.80 13.91
CA ALA A 64 12.40 -7.07 13.32
C ALA A 64 11.94 -5.88 12.46
N PHE A 65 10.63 -5.76 12.17
CA PHE A 65 10.08 -4.70 11.32
C PHE A 65 10.56 -3.29 11.70
N PRO A 66 10.54 -2.84 12.97
CA PRO A 66 10.98 -1.47 13.28
C PRO A 66 12.43 -1.19 12.87
N GLY A 67 13.35 -2.11 13.19
CA GLY A 67 14.76 -1.95 12.82
C GLY A 67 15.00 -2.10 11.31
N ILE A 68 14.20 -2.93 10.63
CA ILE A 68 14.24 -3.02 9.16
C ILE A 68 13.71 -1.73 8.54
N PHE A 69 12.61 -1.17 9.05
CA PHE A 69 12.01 0.06 8.58
C PHE A 69 13.01 1.22 8.63
N ASP A 70 13.69 1.41 9.76
CA ASP A 70 14.71 2.46 9.91
C ASP A 70 15.78 2.36 8.82
N ARG A 71 16.33 1.16 8.58
CA ARG A 71 17.33 0.93 7.51
C ARG A 71 16.75 1.07 6.10
N MET A 72 15.52 0.61 5.91
CA MET A 72 14.86 0.60 4.61
C MET A 72 14.47 1.99 4.16
N THR A 73 14.26 2.93 5.08
CA THR A 73 13.93 4.34 4.81
C THR A 73 15.13 5.21 4.41
N ASP A 74 16.36 4.71 4.54
CA ASP A 74 17.54 5.38 3.99
C ASP A 74 17.62 5.18 2.46
N VAL A 75 16.78 5.89 1.70
CA VAL A 75 16.68 5.84 0.23
C VAL A 75 16.94 7.21 -0.38
N LYS A 76 17.58 7.25 -1.56
CA LYS A 76 17.78 8.50 -2.29
C LYS A 76 16.43 9.10 -2.73
N PRO A 77 16.34 10.43 -2.96
CA PRO A 77 15.08 11.09 -3.32
C PRO A 77 14.33 10.45 -4.52
N PHE A 78 15.03 9.95 -5.53
CA PHE A 78 14.44 9.33 -6.72
C PHE A 78 14.64 7.82 -6.80
N GLN A 79 14.88 7.15 -5.67
CA GLN A 79 15.02 5.69 -5.59
C GLN A 79 13.72 5.03 -5.13
N VAL A 80 13.43 3.85 -5.67
CA VAL A 80 12.38 2.93 -5.21
C VAL A 80 13.02 1.61 -4.78
N ARG A 81 12.64 1.09 -3.63
CA ARG A 81 12.89 -0.29 -3.17
C ARG A 81 11.58 -1.06 -3.20
N THR A 82 11.51 -2.13 -3.96
CA THR A 82 10.25 -2.88 -4.15
C THR A 82 10.49 -4.37 -4.30
N ALA A 83 9.49 -5.18 -3.92
CA ALA A 83 9.52 -6.62 -4.15
C ALA A 83 9.29 -6.94 -5.64
N PRO A 84 9.76 -8.10 -6.13
CA PRO A 84 9.48 -8.57 -7.48
C PRO A 84 7.97 -8.68 -7.71
N LYS A 85 7.54 -8.38 -8.94
CA LYS A 85 6.13 -8.28 -9.31
C LYS A 85 5.41 -9.65 -9.21
N PRO A 86 4.11 -9.70 -8.85
CA PRO A 86 3.32 -8.59 -8.31
C PRO A 86 3.92 -8.08 -6.99
N SER A 87 4.02 -6.76 -6.86
CA SER A 87 4.68 -6.15 -5.70
C SER A 87 3.81 -6.16 -4.46
N HIS A 88 2.57 -6.66 -4.51
CA HIS A 88 1.61 -6.64 -3.42
C HIS A 88 1.50 -5.26 -2.80
N ASN A 89 1.54 -4.20 -3.61
CA ASN A 89 1.40 -2.81 -3.14
C ASN A 89 2.28 -2.48 -1.89
N ILE A 90 3.50 -3.03 -1.84
CA ILE A 90 4.51 -2.70 -0.83
C ILE A 90 5.76 -2.13 -1.50
N CYS A 91 6.16 -0.93 -1.11
CA CYS A 91 7.39 -0.33 -1.59
C CYS A 91 7.87 0.78 -0.65
N VAL A 92 9.17 1.04 -0.68
CA VAL A 92 9.78 2.22 -0.07
C VAL A 92 10.32 3.11 -1.16
N PHE A 93 10.12 4.42 -1.06
CA PHE A 93 10.62 5.35 -2.06
C PHE A 93 10.95 6.71 -1.47
N GLY A 94 11.89 7.40 -2.11
CA GLY A 94 12.28 8.75 -1.72
C GLY A 94 11.22 9.79 -2.05
N SER A 95 11.30 10.95 -1.40
CA SER A 95 10.35 12.05 -1.59
C SER A 95 10.32 12.63 -3.00
N GLY A 96 11.43 12.57 -3.74
CA GLY A 96 11.49 12.99 -5.13
C GLY A 96 10.58 12.16 -6.06
N VAL A 97 10.34 10.89 -5.75
CA VAL A 97 9.36 10.04 -6.46
C VAL A 97 7.95 10.62 -6.31
N VAL A 98 7.60 11.12 -5.11
CA VAL A 98 6.31 11.81 -4.85
C VAL A 98 6.14 13.05 -5.71
N GLU A 99 7.18 13.88 -5.79
CA GLU A 99 7.14 15.10 -6.60
C GLU A 99 7.02 14.81 -8.10
N ARG A 100 7.55 13.66 -8.56
CA ARG A 100 7.48 13.26 -9.98
C ARG A 100 6.13 12.69 -10.37
N TYR A 101 5.54 11.81 -9.56
CA TYR A 101 4.28 11.18 -9.95
C TYR A 101 3.09 12.15 -9.93
N LYS A 102 3.17 13.23 -9.15
CA LYS A 102 2.14 14.28 -9.12
C LYS A 102 0.72 13.73 -8.92
N THR A 103 -0.18 14.06 -9.83
CA THR A 103 -1.59 13.65 -9.84
C THR A 103 -1.81 12.31 -10.56
N ASN A 104 -0.75 11.51 -10.82
CA ASN A 104 -0.86 10.19 -11.48
C ASN A 104 -1.90 9.26 -10.83
N PHE A 105 -2.06 9.35 -9.51
CA PHE A 105 -3.02 8.56 -8.74
C PHE A 105 -4.36 9.27 -8.48
N ASP A 106 -4.61 10.44 -9.11
CA ASP A 106 -5.91 11.15 -9.08
C ASP A 106 -6.90 10.60 -10.12
N VAL A 107 -6.82 9.30 -10.42
CA VAL A 107 -7.71 8.61 -11.35
C VAL A 107 -8.63 7.65 -10.61
N ASN A 108 -9.85 7.51 -11.09
CA ASN A 108 -10.76 6.50 -10.56
C ASN A 108 -10.45 5.14 -11.20
N ALA A 109 -9.47 4.43 -10.63
CA ALA A 109 -9.04 3.11 -11.10
C ALA A 109 -9.92 1.99 -10.50
N SER A 110 -10.32 1.05 -11.35
CA SER A 110 -10.99 -0.19 -10.92
C SER A 110 -10.00 -1.12 -10.22
N LYS A 111 -10.50 -2.17 -9.54
CA LYS A 111 -9.64 -3.23 -8.99
C LYS A 111 -8.86 -3.95 -10.10
N VAL A 112 -9.47 -4.13 -11.27
CA VAL A 112 -8.83 -4.74 -12.44
C VAL A 112 -7.65 -3.88 -12.90
N ASP A 113 -7.84 -2.57 -13.02
CA ASP A 113 -6.76 -1.64 -13.38
C ASP A 113 -5.62 -1.71 -12.36
N GLY A 114 -5.94 -1.72 -11.06
CA GLY A 114 -4.96 -1.88 -9.99
C GLY A 114 -4.14 -3.16 -10.12
N ASN A 115 -4.79 -4.29 -10.43
CA ASN A 115 -4.10 -5.56 -10.65
C ASN A 115 -3.20 -5.52 -11.89
N VAL A 116 -3.62 -4.91 -13.00
CA VAL A 116 -2.77 -4.77 -14.20
C VAL A 116 -1.54 -3.91 -13.89
N ILE A 117 -1.72 -2.80 -13.16
CA ILE A 117 -0.62 -1.92 -12.74
C ILE A 117 0.35 -2.67 -11.84
N GLU A 118 -0.14 -3.47 -10.90
CA GLU A 118 0.71 -4.26 -10.01
C GLU A 118 1.61 -5.27 -10.75
N HIS A 119 1.21 -5.70 -11.94
CA HIS A 119 1.98 -6.59 -12.82
C HIS A 119 2.75 -5.85 -13.92
N SER A 120 2.57 -4.53 -14.05
CA SER A 120 3.20 -3.72 -15.09
C SER A 120 4.67 -3.43 -14.78
N LYS A 121 5.47 -3.27 -15.83
CA LYS A 121 6.87 -2.83 -15.76
C LYS A 121 6.92 -1.31 -15.75
N ALA A 122 8.02 -0.73 -15.27
CA ALA A 122 8.21 0.72 -15.20
C ALA A 122 7.93 1.47 -16.52
N HIS A 123 8.24 0.87 -17.67
CA HIS A 123 8.04 1.48 -18.99
C HIS A 123 6.84 0.91 -19.76
N SER A 124 5.94 0.17 -19.10
CA SER A 124 4.69 -0.24 -19.71
C SER A 124 3.79 0.99 -19.98
N PRO A 125 2.94 0.94 -21.02
CA PRO A 125 1.93 1.97 -21.23
C PRO A 125 1.07 2.17 -19.97
N PRO A 126 0.58 3.40 -19.71
CA PRO A 126 -0.24 3.67 -18.55
C PRO A 126 -1.57 2.91 -18.64
N VAL A 127 -2.05 2.43 -17.50
CA VAL A 127 -3.37 1.79 -17.39
C VAL A 127 -4.34 2.83 -16.85
N ASN A 128 -5.35 3.19 -17.64
CA ASN A 128 -6.29 4.25 -17.29
C ASN A 128 -5.59 5.58 -16.90
N GLY A 129 -4.54 5.94 -17.65
CA GLY A 129 -3.74 7.15 -17.40
C GLY A 129 -2.77 7.06 -16.22
N MET A 130 -2.67 5.91 -15.56
CA MET A 130 -1.82 5.70 -14.38
C MET A 130 -0.60 4.83 -14.70
N PHE A 131 0.57 5.32 -14.28
CA PHE A 131 1.82 4.57 -14.28
C PHE A 131 2.09 3.93 -12.91
N VAL A 132 2.86 2.85 -12.92
CA VAL A 132 3.43 2.21 -11.73
C VAL A 132 4.40 3.14 -11.00
N VAL A 133 4.54 3.02 -9.68
CA VAL A 133 5.40 3.91 -8.87
C VAL A 133 6.87 3.92 -9.33
N ASP A 134 7.39 2.76 -9.74
CA ASP A 134 8.77 2.62 -10.23
C ASP A 134 9.01 3.28 -11.60
N HIS A 135 7.96 3.68 -12.33
CA HIS A 135 8.08 4.54 -13.52
C HIS A 135 8.74 5.89 -13.21
N PHE A 136 8.53 6.41 -11.99
CA PHE A 136 8.96 7.76 -11.61
C PHE A 136 10.35 7.78 -10.94
N ALA A 137 11.00 6.63 -10.81
CA ALA A 137 12.30 6.49 -10.17
C ALA A 137 13.46 6.60 -11.18
N ASP A 138 14.60 7.11 -10.73
CA ASP A 138 15.88 6.98 -11.45
C ASP A 138 16.54 5.63 -11.19
N GLU A 139 16.30 5.08 -9.99
CA GLU A 139 16.92 3.84 -9.52
C GLU A 139 15.86 2.94 -8.88
N VAL A 140 15.79 1.68 -9.33
CA VAL A 140 14.90 0.67 -8.77
C VAL A 140 15.74 -0.46 -8.19
N MET A 141 15.67 -0.61 -6.87
CA MET A 141 16.28 -1.71 -6.14
C MET A 141 15.24 -2.81 -5.90
N TRP A 142 15.46 -3.96 -6.53
CA TRP A 142 14.62 -5.14 -6.34
C TRP A 142 15.02 -5.88 -5.08
N LEU A 143 14.04 -6.12 -4.21
CA LEU A 143 14.22 -6.85 -2.96
C LEU A 143 14.08 -8.36 -3.18
N PRO A 144 14.46 -9.20 -2.20
CA PRO A 144 14.18 -10.62 -2.23
C PRO A 144 12.71 -10.96 -2.52
N ASN A 145 12.50 -12.11 -3.16
CA ASN A 145 11.16 -12.65 -3.41
C ASN A 145 10.39 -12.88 -2.11
N ARG A 146 9.07 -12.73 -2.19
CA ARG A 146 8.15 -13.16 -1.14
C ARG A 146 8.10 -14.69 -1.06
N VAL A 147 7.74 -15.19 0.11
CA VAL A 147 7.51 -16.61 0.37
C VAL A 147 6.01 -16.82 0.58
N GLN A 148 5.38 -17.58 -0.30
CA GLN A 148 4.00 -18.01 -0.10
C GLN A 148 3.94 -19.01 1.05
N GLN A 149 2.94 -18.88 1.92
CA GLN A 149 2.68 -19.79 3.04
C GLN A 149 1.23 -20.27 2.99
N ASP A 150 0.88 -21.21 3.87
CA ASP A 150 -0.48 -21.76 3.97
C ASP A 150 -1.53 -20.66 4.14
N ALA A 151 -2.70 -20.87 3.58
CA ALA A 151 -3.79 -19.91 3.73
C ALA A 151 -4.34 -19.91 5.17
N VAL A 152 -4.88 -18.79 5.61
CA VAL A 152 -5.47 -18.63 6.95
C VAL A 152 -6.66 -17.68 6.92
N ASP A 153 -7.66 -17.95 7.74
CA ASP A 153 -8.80 -17.04 7.96
C ASP A 153 -8.55 -16.15 9.17
N ILE A 154 -7.87 -15.03 8.94
CA ILE A 154 -7.52 -14.06 9.99
C ILE A 154 -8.72 -13.34 10.62
N TYR A 155 -9.91 -13.48 10.03
CA TYR A 155 -11.13 -12.80 10.50
C TYR A 155 -12.21 -13.75 10.98
N SER A 156 -11.97 -15.07 11.01
CA SER A 156 -12.99 -16.08 11.36
C SER A 156 -14.28 -15.90 10.53
N SER A 157 -14.12 -15.62 9.24
CA SER A 157 -15.19 -15.29 8.29
C SER A 157 -15.58 -16.45 7.37
N GLY A 158 -14.88 -17.58 7.42
CA GLY A 158 -14.91 -18.66 6.43
C GLY A 158 -14.10 -18.38 5.16
N ASN A 159 -13.51 -17.18 5.00
CA ASN A 159 -12.77 -16.79 3.81
C ASN A 159 -11.25 -16.84 4.04
N MET A 160 -10.63 -17.90 3.54
CA MET A 160 -9.18 -18.13 3.64
C MET A 160 -8.39 -17.12 2.79
N ARG A 161 -7.33 -16.55 3.36
CA ARG A 161 -6.40 -15.65 2.68
C ARG A 161 -5.04 -16.30 2.51
N THR A 162 -4.48 -16.24 1.31
CA THR A 162 -3.11 -16.69 1.05
C THR A 162 -2.14 -15.78 1.79
N LYS A 163 -1.23 -16.38 2.57
CA LYS A 163 -0.15 -15.66 3.25
C LYS A 163 1.02 -15.48 2.30
N PHE A 164 1.57 -14.27 2.28
CA PHE A 164 2.82 -13.95 1.62
C PHE A 164 3.76 -13.27 2.61
N TYR A 165 4.83 -13.96 3.01
CA TYR A 165 5.88 -13.38 3.83
C TYR A 165 6.90 -12.64 2.97
N LEU A 166 7.15 -11.37 3.30
CA LEU A 166 8.10 -10.50 2.63
C LEU A 166 9.33 -10.31 3.54
N PRO A 167 10.39 -11.13 3.36
CA PRO A 167 11.51 -11.16 4.31
C PRO A 167 12.29 -9.83 4.36
N ALA A 168 12.31 -9.10 3.25
CA ALA A 168 12.97 -7.79 3.17
C ALA A 168 12.32 -6.72 4.08
N PHE A 169 11.07 -6.95 4.48
CA PHE A 169 10.31 -6.04 5.34
C PHE A 169 10.01 -6.65 6.71
N ASP A 170 10.15 -7.97 6.88
CA ASP A 170 9.57 -8.71 8.01
C ASP A 170 8.05 -8.43 8.14
N VAL A 171 7.35 -8.57 7.01
CA VAL A 171 5.90 -8.35 6.89
C VAL A 171 5.25 -9.59 6.29
N THR A 172 4.16 -10.04 6.87
CA THR A 172 3.27 -11.05 6.24
C THR A 172 2.03 -10.35 5.73
N LYS A 173 1.76 -10.45 4.43
CA LYS A 173 0.52 -10.02 3.81
C LYS A 173 -0.48 -11.15 3.74
N PHE A 174 -1.76 -10.81 3.91
CA PHE A 174 -2.89 -11.73 3.79
C PHE A 174 -3.75 -11.29 2.62
N VAL A 175 -3.70 -12.05 1.53
CA VAL A 175 -4.38 -11.69 0.29
C VAL A 175 -5.56 -12.63 0.06
N LEU A 176 -6.76 -12.05 -0.06
CA LEU A 176 -7.92 -12.80 -0.50
C LEU A 176 -7.90 -12.92 -2.02
N ILE A 177 -7.37 -14.05 -2.51
CA ILE A 177 -7.39 -14.37 -3.95
C ILE A 177 -8.78 -14.92 -4.30
N MET A 178 -9.75 -14.02 -4.47
CA MET A 178 -11.05 -14.36 -5.05
C MET A 178 -11.29 -13.49 -6.28
N LYS A 179 -12.06 -14.01 -7.26
CA LYS A 179 -12.48 -13.29 -8.48
C LYS A 179 -13.20 -11.94 -8.22
N MET A 180 -13.56 -11.64 -6.96
CA MET A 180 -14.34 -10.47 -6.55
C MET A 180 -13.59 -9.52 -5.56
N GLY A 181 -12.34 -9.83 -5.17
CA GLY A 181 -11.55 -9.09 -4.17
C GLY A 181 -12.08 -9.19 -2.73
N GLU A 182 -11.37 -8.58 -1.76
CA GLU A 182 -11.65 -8.70 -0.31
C GLU A 182 -13.07 -8.32 0.13
N PHE A 183 -13.76 -7.53 -0.67
CA PHE A 183 -15.18 -7.22 -0.55
C PHE A 183 -15.76 -7.34 -1.95
N GLY A 184 -16.66 -8.30 -2.15
CA GLY A 184 -17.32 -8.48 -3.44
C GLY A 184 -18.05 -7.21 -3.87
N GLU A 185 -18.26 -7.08 -5.18
CA GLU A 185 -19.13 -6.05 -5.76
C GLU A 185 -20.49 -6.08 -5.04
N GLY A 186 -20.68 -5.19 -4.08
CA GLY A 186 -21.96 -5.06 -3.38
C GLY A 186 -21.95 -5.10 -1.86
N GLY A 187 -20.82 -5.29 -1.18
CA GLY A 187 -20.73 -4.98 0.26
C GLY A 187 -21.84 -5.59 1.14
N LYS A 188 -22.47 -6.68 0.73
CA LYS A 188 -23.28 -7.49 1.63
C LYS A 188 -22.28 -8.32 2.42
N VAL A 189 -21.83 -7.75 3.53
CA VAL A 189 -21.44 -8.55 4.69
C VAL A 189 -22.55 -9.58 4.83
N GLN A 190 -22.26 -10.86 4.60
CA GLN A 190 -23.19 -11.90 5.02
C GLN A 190 -23.39 -11.64 6.51
N GLN A 191 -24.57 -11.16 6.88
CA GLN A 191 -24.91 -10.99 8.29
C GLN A 191 -24.64 -12.34 8.94
N ALA A 192 -23.77 -12.33 9.95
CA ALA A 192 -23.50 -13.51 10.75
C ALA A 192 -24.84 -14.12 11.16
N VAL A 193 -25.12 -15.33 10.68
CA VAL A 193 -26.30 -16.07 11.09
C VAL A 193 -26.12 -16.31 12.60
N PRO A 194 -27.06 -15.91 13.46
CA PRO A 194 -26.91 -16.11 14.89
C PRO A 194 -26.84 -17.61 15.18
N PHE A 195 -25.75 -18.01 15.82
CA PHE A 195 -25.54 -19.36 16.31
C PHE A 195 -26.60 -19.64 17.39
N ARG A 196 -27.63 -20.43 17.05
CA ARG A 196 -28.55 -20.98 18.06
C ARG A 196 -27.86 -22.17 18.71
N ARG A 197 -27.74 -22.12 20.04
CA ARG A 197 -27.34 -23.25 20.89
C ARG A 197 -28.39 -24.35 20.84
#